data_AF-A0A317Y2V8-F1
#
_entry.id   AF-A0A317Y2V8-F1
#
_cell.length_a   1.000
_cell.length_b   1.000
_cell.length_c   1.000
_cell.angle_alpha   90.00
_cell.angle_beta   90.00
_cell.angle_gamma   90.00
#
_symmetry.space_group_name_H-M   'P 1'
#
loop_
_entity.id
_entity.type
_entity.pdbx_description
1 polymer ?
#
loop_
_entity_poly.entity_id
_entity_poly.type
_entity_poly.pdbx_seq_one_letter_code
_entity_poly.pdbx_strand_id
1 'polypeptide(L)'
;MTTPSTLPPRRDYPSRDCVHKVLDEAFQSRLDTVMEFMGNVKYLNVKHLYWLIERMVDLRVTDNAVTPWSDQAALATDLQKLLNVADMWRNMMPGLPMLVTRCTLRLANSVITGETLVRMMLVRSWLPVLNVCRDIVQPMHFQKSTNCQELGEAFLQIISTLPVLEAQELLQQCLGFSTRNVDDCPHLVAAFKTWFRRAGRAP
;
A
#
# COMPACT_ATOMS: atom_id res chain seq x y z
N MET A 1 13.38 -46.77 48.49
CA MET A 1 14.39 -45.96 47.79
C MET A 1 13.83 -45.58 46.44
N THR A 2 13.21 -44.41 46.33
CA THR A 2 12.64 -43.86 45.09
C THR A 2 13.64 -42.88 44.51
N THR A 3 14.18 -43.20 43.33
CA THR A 3 14.99 -42.28 42.53
C THR A 3 14.11 -41.14 42.01
N PRO A 4 14.49 -39.86 42.17
CA PRO A 4 13.78 -38.77 41.52
C PRO A 4 14.15 -38.74 40.04
N SER A 5 13.16 -38.90 39.15
CA SER A 5 13.31 -38.60 37.72
C SER A 5 13.60 -37.12 37.54
N THR A 6 14.85 -36.79 37.27
CA THR A 6 15.26 -35.49 36.73
C THR A 6 14.70 -35.36 35.31
N LEU A 7 13.55 -34.70 35.18
CA LEU A 7 13.09 -34.19 33.90
C LEU A 7 14.19 -33.27 33.33
N PRO A 8 14.54 -33.38 32.03
CA PRO A 8 15.47 -32.44 31.42
C PRO A 8 14.91 -31.02 31.53
N PRO A 9 15.78 -29.99 31.69
CA PRO A 9 15.32 -28.62 31.79
C PRO A 9 14.45 -28.28 30.58
N ARG A 10 13.26 -27.73 30.84
CA ARG A 10 12.42 -27.13 29.79
C ARG A 10 13.32 -26.17 29.02
N ARG A 11 13.57 -26.45 27.73
CA ARG A 11 14.16 -25.44 26.86
C ARG A 11 13.24 -24.24 26.92
N ASP A 12 13.75 -23.10 27.38
CA ASP A 12 13.04 -21.84 27.33
C ASP A 12 12.84 -21.52 25.85
N TYR A 13 11.65 -21.85 25.36
CA TYR A 13 11.24 -21.41 24.03
C TYR A 13 11.16 -19.89 24.08
N PRO A 14 11.84 -19.17 23.18
CA PRO A 14 11.74 -17.72 23.13
C PRO A 14 10.27 -17.34 23.03
N SER A 15 9.86 -16.31 23.79
CA SER A 15 8.49 -15.83 23.74
C SER A 15 8.12 -15.51 22.28
N ARG A 16 6.85 -15.68 21.95
CA ARG A 16 6.33 -15.34 20.61
C ARG A 16 6.79 -13.95 20.16
N ASP A 17 6.85 -12.99 21.09
CA ASP A 17 7.31 -11.63 20.84
C ASP A 17 8.81 -11.55 20.51
N CYS A 18 9.64 -12.37 21.16
CA CYS A 18 11.07 -12.44 20.90
C CYS A 18 11.36 -13.07 19.53
N VAL A 19 10.57 -14.08 19.13
CA VAL A 19 10.65 -14.69 17.79
C VAL A 19 10.23 -13.68 16.72
N HIS A 20 9.14 -12.94 16.94
CA HIS A 20 8.74 -11.86 16.04
C HIS A 20 9.84 -10.82 15.88
N LYS A 21 10.38 -10.30 16.99
CA LYS A 21 11.44 -9.27 16.95
C LYS A 21 12.68 -9.70 16.15
N VAL A 22 13.14 -10.94 16.31
CA VAL A 22 14.29 -11.46 15.55
C VAL A 22 13.99 -11.58 14.06
N LEU A 23 12.78 -12.04 13.72
CA LEU A 23 12.34 -12.09 12.32
C LEU A 23 12.23 -10.70 11.72
N ASP A 24 11.79 -9.72 12.51
CA ASP A 24 11.61 -8.35 12.08
C ASP A 24 12.96 -7.65 11.82
N GLU A 25 13.93 -7.85 12.73
CA GLU A 25 15.30 -7.37 12.56
C GLU A 25 15.99 -8.02 11.35
N ALA A 26 15.82 -9.34 11.17
CA ALA A 26 16.35 -10.06 10.02
C ALA A 26 15.74 -9.55 8.71
N PHE A 27 14.42 -9.31 8.72
CA PHE A 27 13.69 -8.75 7.58
C PHE A 27 14.18 -7.35 7.21
N GLN A 28 14.33 -6.47 8.20
CA GLN A 28 14.77 -5.09 8.01
C GLN A 28 16.23 -5.01 7.54
N SER A 29 17.10 -5.91 8.02
CA SER A 29 18.50 -6.02 7.56
C SER A 29 18.66 -6.47 6.09
N ARG A 30 17.59 -7.00 5.50
CA ARG A 30 17.55 -7.53 4.11
C ARG A 30 16.52 -6.82 3.26
N LEU A 31 16.08 -5.63 3.66
CA LEU A 31 15.01 -4.90 3.00
C LEU A 31 15.24 -4.73 1.50
N ASP A 32 16.43 -4.33 1.08
CA ASP A 32 16.75 -4.15 -0.35
C ASP A 32 16.59 -5.46 -1.15
N THR A 33 17.05 -6.57 -0.58
CA THR A 33 16.87 -7.91 -1.17
C THR A 33 15.40 -8.30 -1.21
N VAL A 34 14.63 -8.00 -0.16
CA VAL A 34 13.19 -8.24 -0.13
C VAL A 34 12.49 -7.44 -1.23
N MET A 35 12.86 -6.17 -1.43
CA MET A 35 12.30 -5.30 -2.47
C MET A 35 12.69 -5.79 -3.88
N GLU A 36 13.93 -6.26 -4.07
CA GLU A 36 14.37 -6.89 -5.32
C GLU A 36 13.58 -8.19 -5.62
N PHE A 37 13.30 -8.99 -4.60
CA PHE A 37 12.43 -10.17 -4.74
C PHE A 37 10.99 -9.76 -5.09
N MET A 38 10.46 -8.70 -4.48
CA MET A 38 9.12 -8.18 -4.78
C MET A 38 8.97 -7.68 -6.22
N GLY A 39 10.00 -7.07 -6.79
CA GLY A 39 10.02 -6.65 -8.20
C GLY A 39 9.90 -7.82 -9.20
N ASN A 40 10.12 -9.05 -8.75
CA ASN A 40 10.09 -10.28 -9.55
C ASN A 40 8.85 -11.15 -9.26
N VAL A 41 7.66 -10.54 -9.35
CA VAL A 41 6.35 -11.15 -9.01
C VAL A 41 6.08 -12.47 -9.73
N LYS A 42 6.68 -12.69 -10.91
CA LYS A 42 6.59 -13.95 -11.68
C LYS A 42 6.91 -15.22 -10.87
N TYR A 43 7.71 -15.11 -9.81
CA TYR A 43 8.15 -16.25 -9.01
C TYR A 43 7.53 -16.28 -7.60
N LEU A 44 6.78 -15.24 -7.22
CA LEU A 44 6.18 -15.16 -5.90
C LEU A 44 4.81 -15.82 -5.89
N ASN A 45 4.67 -16.88 -5.12
CA ASN A 45 3.36 -17.43 -4.76
C ASN A 45 2.52 -16.30 -4.13
N VAL A 46 1.26 -16.15 -4.56
CA VAL A 46 0.34 -15.11 -4.05
C VAL A 46 0.21 -15.15 -2.52
N LYS A 47 0.29 -16.34 -1.90
CA LYS A 47 0.33 -16.48 -0.43
C LYS A 47 1.59 -15.90 0.20
N HIS A 48 2.75 -16.06 -0.45
CA HIS A 48 4.00 -15.46 -0.01
C HIS A 48 3.97 -13.95 -0.19
N LEU A 49 3.41 -13.45 -1.31
CA LEU A 49 3.23 -12.02 -1.53
C LEU A 49 2.30 -11.40 -0.48
N TYR A 50 1.18 -12.04 -0.19
CA TYR A 50 0.26 -11.62 0.87
C TYR A 50 0.95 -11.56 2.24
N TRP A 51 1.63 -12.65 2.64
CA TRP A 51 2.34 -12.70 3.92
C TRP A 51 3.45 -11.65 4.02
N LEU A 52 4.19 -11.46 2.94
CA LEU A 52 5.27 -10.48 2.86
C LEU A 52 4.74 -9.06 3.05
N ILE A 53 3.68 -8.72 2.31
CA ILE A 53 3.02 -7.43 2.39
C ILE A 53 2.43 -7.19 3.79
N GLU A 54 1.80 -8.20 4.41
CA GLU A 54 1.33 -8.11 5.81
C GLU A 54 2.47 -7.83 6.79
N ARG A 55 3.60 -8.53 6.66
CA ARG A 55 4.78 -8.28 7.49
C ARG A 55 5.32 -6.87 7.30
N MET A 56 5.47 -6.40 6.08
CA MET A 56 5.98 -5.04 5.83
C MET A 56 5.10 -3.95 6.47
N VAL A 57 3.79 -4.16 6.44
CA VAL A 57 2.83 -3.33 7.15
C VAL A 57 3.06 -3.39 8.66
N ASP A 58 3.09 -4.59 9.25
CA ASP A 58 3.23 -4.79 10.69
C ASP A 58 4.53 -4.20 11.25
N LEU A 59 5.61 -4.21 10.46
CA LEU A 59 6.94 -3.79 10.91
C LEU A 59 7.25 -2.31 10.76
N ARG A 60 6.29 -1.49 10.30
CA ARG A 60 6.49 -0.04 10.03
C ARG A 60 7.70 0.23 9.13
N VAL A 61 8.10 -0.76 8.34
CA VAL A 61 9.17 -0.66 7.35
C VAL A 61 8.84 0.42 6.31
N THR A 62 7.56 0.77 6.18
CA THR A 62 7.03 1.87 5.37
C THR A 62 7.66 3.23 5.62
N ASP A 63 8.30 3.47 6.77
CA ASP A 63 8.99 4.75 7.05
C ASP A 63 10.42 4.76 6.48
N ASN A 64 11.06 3.58 6.40
CA ASN A 64 12.43 3.39 5.89
C ASN A 64 12.48 2.85 4.45
N ALA A 65 11.37 2.33 3.93
CA ALA A 65 11.24 1.69 2.60
C ALA A 65 10.45 2.54 1.60
N VAL A 66 10.10 3.77 1.95
CA VAL A 66 9.36 4.72 1.11
C VAL A 66 9.90 4.78 -0.32
N THR A 67 11.20 5.00 -0.47
CA THR A 67 11.83 5.18 -1.78
C THR A 67 11.87 3.88 -2.58
N PRO A 68 12.38 2.75 -2.03
CA PRO A 68 12.30 1.46 -2.71
C PRO A 68 10.89 1.06 -3.11
N TRP A 69 9.88 1.40 -2.31
CA TRP A 69 8.48 1.05 -2.56
C TRP A 69 7.84 1.90 -3.66
N SER A 70 8.12 3.21 -3.65
CA SER A 70 7.59 4.13 -4.66
C SER A 70 8.13 3.79 -6.05
N ASP A 71 9.32 3.18 -6.12
CA ASP A 71 9.96 2.69 -7.36
C ASP A 71 9.47 1.31 -7.86
N GLN A 72 8.52 0.68 -7.15
CA GLN A 72 7.98 -0.63 -7.54
C GLN A 72 6.91 -0.55 -8.66
N ALA A 73 7.19 0.16 -9.75
CA ALA A 73 6.27 0.27 -10.89
C ALA A 73 5.99 -1.08 -11.57
N ALA A 74 6.98 -1.97 -11.62
CA ALA A 74 6.85 -3.31 -12.18
C ALA A 74 5.89 -4.19 -11.35
N LEU A 75 6.06 -4.21 -10.02
CA LEU A 75 5.16 -4.89 -9.09
C LEU A 75 3.73 -4.34 -9.20
N ALA A 76 3.57 -3.01 -9.23
CA ALA A 76 2.25 -2.39 -9.36
C ALA A 76 1.57 -2.83 -10.67
N THR A 77 2.32 -2.85 -11.77
CA THR A 77 1.82 -3.33 -13.07
C THR A 77 1.43 -4.80 -13.04
N ASP A 78 2.25 -5.66 -12.43
CA ASP A 78 1.97 -7.09 -12.33
C ASP A 78 0.79 -7.38 -11.41
N LEU A 79 0.67 -6.66 -10.29
CA LEU A 79 -0.51 -6.69 -9.41
C LEU A 79 -1.77 -6.24 -10.16
N GLN A 80 -1.70 -5.14 -10.92
CA GLN A 80 -2.82 -4.66 -11.71
C GLN A 80 -3.26 -5.72 -12.74
N LYS A 81 -2.32 -6.36 -13.44
CA LYS A 81 -2.63 -7.45 -14.37
C LYS A 81 -3.23 -8.65 -13.64
N LEU A 82 -2.62 -9.08 -12.54
CA LEU A 82 -3.10 -10.21 -11.74
C LEU A 82 -4.54 -9.99 -11.27
N LEU A 83 -4.83 -8.81 -10.73
CA LEU A 83 -6.15 -8.42 -10.25
C LEU A 83 -7.18 -8.29 -11.39
N ASN A 84 -6.77 -7.89 -12.59
CA ASN A 84 -7.67 -7.83 -13.75
C ASN A 84 -7.97 -9.21 -14.37
N VAL A 85 -7.08 -10.20 -14.24
CA VAL A 85 -7.11 -11.41 -15.10
C VAL A 85 -7.97 -12.57 -14.59
N ALA A 86 -8.50 -12.60 -13.35
CA ALA A 86 -9.23 -13.82 -12.92
C ALA A 86 -10.33 -13.69 -11.83
N ASP A 87 -11.47 -14.33 -12.07
CA ASP A 87 -12.43 -14.74 -11.04
C ASP A 87 -11.82 -15.69 -9.99
N MET A 88 -10.68 -16.32 -10.30
CA MET A 88 -9.97 -17.27 -9.45
C MET A 88 -9.50 -16.66 -8.12
N TRP A 89 -8.98 -15.42 -8.12
CA TRP A 89 -8.44 -14.80 -6.90
C TRP A 89 -9.55 -14.20 -6.03
N ARG A 90 -10.72 -13.83 -6.60
CA ARG A 90 -11.89 -13.35 -5.83
C ARG A 90 -12.27 -14.35 -4.73
N ASN A 91 -12.15 -15.64 -5.05
CA ASN A 91 -12.49 -16.73 -4.14
C ASN A 91 -11.30 -17.22 -3.31
N MET A 92 -10.06 -17.20 -3.83
CA MET A 92 -8.90 -17.70 -3.07
C MET A 92 -8.39 -16.71 -2.01
N MET A 93 -8.40 -15.41 -2.28
CA MET A 93 -7.84 -14.39 -1.38
C MET A 93 -8.65 -13.09 -1.43
N PRO A 94 -9.89 -13.07 -0.91
CA PRO A 94 -10.71 -11.86 -0.86
C PRO A 94 -10.08 -10.71 -0.05
N GLY A 95 -9.09 -11.01 0.81
CA GLY A 95 -8.38 -10.03 1.63
C GLY A 95 -7.27 -9.26 0.90
N LEU A 96 -6.83 -9.71 -0.29
CA LEU A 96 -5.70 -9.08 -1.00
C LEU A 96 -5.96 -7.61 -1.38
N PRO A 97 -7.13 -7.24 -1.95
CA PRO A 97 -7.43 -5.82 -2.25
C PRO A 97 -7.38 -4.92 -1.00
N MET A 98 -7.90 -5.41 0.13
CA MET A 98 -7.89 -4.68 1.40
C MET A 98 -6.48 -4.54 1.97
N LEU A 99 -5.66 -5.59 1.83
CA LEU A 99 -4.26 -5.55 2.25
C LEU A 99 -3.50 -4.50 1.42
N VAL A 100 -3.56 -4.58 0.10
CA VAL A 100 -2.90 -3.63 -0.82
C VAL A 100 -3.31 -2.19 -0.48
N THR A 101 -4.61 -1.93 -0.30
CA THR A 101 -5.13 -0.62 0.11
C THR A 101 -4.50 -0.14 1.41
N ARG A 102 -4.47 -0.98 2.46
CA ARG A 102 -3.90 -0.63 3.76
C ARG A 102 -2.41 -0.31 3.68
N CYS A 103 -1.66 -1.05 2.87
CA CYS A 103 -0.23 -0.80 2.66
C CYS A 103 -0.01 0.55 2.01
N THR A 104 -0.69 0.78 0.90
CA THR A 104 -0.56 2.02 0.13
C THR A 104 -0.98 3.22 0.97
N LEU A 105 -1.99 3.08 1.85
CA LEU A 105 -2.38 4.14 2.80
C LEU A 105 -1.25 4.48 3.77
N ARG A 106 -0.63 3.46 4.40
CA ARG A 106 0.48 3.72 5.34
C ARG A 106 1.64 4.44 4.66
N LEU A 107 1.97 4.02 3.45
CA LEU A 107 3.02 4.67 2.66
C LEU A 107 2.62 6.07 2.22
N ALA A 108 1.38 6.26 1.76
CA ALA A 108 0.88 7.59 1.41
C ALA A 108 1.08 8.56 2.58
N ASN A 109 0.68 8.13 3.78
CA ASN A 109 0.84 8.92 5.00
C ASN A 109 2.29 9.21 5.37
N SER A 110 3.22 8.26 5.18
CA SER A 110 4.64 8.49 5.45
C SER A 110 5.31 9.43 4.44
N VAL A 111 4.78 9.54 3.21
CA VAL A 111 5.35 10.39 2.16
C VAL A 111 4.69 11.75 2.00
N ILE A 112 3.62 12.08 2.72
CA ILE A 112 2.89 13.36 2.57
C ILE A 112 3.86 14.56 2.57
N THR A 113 4.82 14.58 3.49
CA THR A 113 5.84 15.65 3.62
C THR A 113 7.19 15.28 2.99
N GLY A 114 7.26 14.16 2.26
CA GLY A 114 8.49 13.63 1.67
C GLY A 114 8.95 14.33 0.39
N GLU A 115 9.86 13.69 -0.33
CA GLU A 115 10.36 14.18 -1.62
C GLU A 115 9.27 14.18 -2.70
N THR A 116 9.25 15.23 -3.54
CA THR A 116 8.25 15.37 -4.62
C THR A 116 8.26 14.21 -5.60
N LEU A 117 9.45 13.72 -5.98
CA LEU A 117 9.61 12.60 -6.92
C LEU A 117 8.95 11.33 -6.36
N VAL A 118 9.27 10.98 -5.11
CA VAL A 118 8.73 9.83 -4.38
C VAL A 118 7.20 9.90 -4.29
N ARG A 119 6.67 11.06 -3.86
CA ARG A 119 5.22 11.30 -3.78
C ARG A 119 4.53 11.08 -5.13
N MET A 120 5.10 11.62 -6.20
CA MET A 120 4.55 11.49 -7.55
C MET A 120 4.57 10.03 -8.03
N MET A 121 5.69 9.32 -7.83
CA MET A 121 5.85 7.93 -8.23
C MET A 121 4.89 7.01 -7.48
N LEU A 122 4.69 7.23 -6.17
CA LEU A 122 3.72 6.48 -5.38
C LEU A 122 2.31 6.62 -5.97
N VAL A 123 1.84 7.84 -6.21
CA VAL A 123 0.49 8.05 -6.75
C VAL A 123 0.37 7.47 -8.15
N ARG A 124 1.32 7.76 -9.06
CA ARG A 124 1.28 7.26 -10.45
C ARG A 124 1.26 5.73 -10.54
N SER A 125 2.13 5.05 -9.77
CA SER A 125 2.23 3.58 -9.84
C SER A 125 1.05 2.88 -9.19
N TRP A 126 0.53 3.41 -8.09
CA TRP A 126 -0.43 2.67 -7.26
C TRP A 126 -1.89 3.04 -7.50
N LEU A 127 -2.20 4.24 -8.00
CA LEU A 127 -3.57 4.63 -8.34
C LEU A 127 -4.27 3.65 -9.32
N PRO A 128 -3.62 3.13 -10.38
CA PRO A 128 -4.22 2.14 -11.26
C PRO A 128 -4.55 0.81 -10.57
N VAL A 129 -3.72 0.37 -9.63
CA VAL A 129 -3.95 -0.86 -8.84
C VAL A 129 -5.17 -0.69 -7.95
N LEU A 130 -5.28 0.46 -7.29
CA LEU A 130 -6.40 0.77 -6.38
C LEU A 130 -7.73 0.89 -7.12
N ASN A 131 -7.73 1.41 -8.34
CA ASN A 131 -8.92 1.42 -9.20
C ASN A 131 -9.45 0.00 -9.43
N VAL A 132 -8.55 -0.95 -9.73
CA VAL A 132 -8.94 -2.36 -9.89
C VAL A 132 -9.42 -2.94 -8.56
N CYS A 133 -8.72 -2.70 -7.45
CA CYS A 133 -9.14 -3.16 -6.11
C CYS A 133 -10.56 -2.72 -5.74
N ARG A 134 -10.97 -1.51 -6.12
CA ARG A 134 -12.34 -1.02 -5.93
C ARG A 134 -13.34 -1.78 -6.78
N ASP A 135 -13.04 -2.06 -8.04
CA ASP A 135 -14.00 -2.74 -8.92
C ASP A 135 -14.23 -4.20 -8.50
N ILE A 136 -13.27 -4.75 -7.77
CA ILE A 136 -13.30 -6.08 -7.16
C ILE A 136 -14.19 -6.13 -5.92
N VAL A 137 -13.96 -5.22 -4.98
CA VAL A 137 -14.72 -5.15 -3.73
C VAL A 137 -15.98 -4.38 -4.06
N GLN A 138 -17.16 -5.01 -4.06
CA GLN A 138 -18.43 -4.36 -4.42
C GLN A 138 -18.43 -2.87 -4.03
N PRO A 139 -18.71 -1.93 -4.97
CA PRO A 139 -18.44 -0.50 -4.77
C PRO A 139 -18.95 0.06 -3.44
N MET A 140 -20.11 -0.45 -2.99
CA MET A 140 -20.76 -0.09 -1.72
C MET A 140 -19.99 -0.51 -0.46
N HIS A 141 -19.18 -1.57 -0.52
CA HIS A 141 -18.35 -2.04 0.60
C HIS A 141 -16.95 -1.40 0.60
N PHE A 142 -16.37 -1.13 -0.57
CA PHE A 142 -15.07 -0.47 -0.67
C PHE A 142 -15.14 0.99 -0.18
N GLN A 143 -16.18 1.73 -0.61
CA GLN A 143 -16.38 3.13 -0.21
C GLN A 143 -16.75 3.32 1.26
N LYS A 144 -17.33 2.31 1.92
CA LYS A 144 -17.57 2.32 3.37
C LYS A 144 -16.34 1.97 4.19
N SER A 145 -15.29 1.45 3.56
CA SER A 145 -14.07 1.12 4.30
C SER A 145 -13.29 2.39 4.59
N THR A 146 -13.04 2.63 5.88
CA THR A 146 -12.30 3.81 6.37
C THR A 146 -10.96 3.95 5.68
N ASN A 147 -10.22 2.84 5.51
CA ASN A 147 -8.93 2.83 4.83
C ASN A 147 -8.99 3.33 3.37
N CYS A 148 -10.06 3.06 2.62
CA CYS A 148 -10.15 3.53 1.23
C CYS A 148 -10.45 5.03 1.16
N GLN A 149 -11.29 5.53 2.08
CA GLN A 149 -11.57 6.96 2.19
C GLN A 149 -10.31 7.74 2.60
N GLU A 150 -9.63 7.28 3.64
CA GLU A 150 -8.37 7.85 4.12
C GLU A 150 -7.28 7.81 3.03
N LEU A 151 -7.23 6.74 2.23
CA LEU A 151 -6.28 6.64 1.13
C LEU A 151 -6.57 7.63 0.00
N GLY A 152 -7.85 7.79 -0.36
CA GLY A 152 -8.27 8.80 -1.31
C GLY A 152 -7.90 10.21 -0.84
N GLU A 153 -8.16 10.51 0.43
CA GLU A 153 -7.77 11.79 1.04
C GLU A 153 -6.25 12.00 1.01
N ALA A 154 -5.46 11.01 1.44
CA ALA A 154 -4.00 11.09 1.45
C ALA A 154 -3.43 11.32 0.05
N PHE A 155 -3.95 10.63 -0.97
CA PHE A 155 -3.54 10.85 -2.37
C PHE A 155 -3.90 12.24 -2.86
N LEU A 156 -5.11 12.74 -2.56
CA LEU A 156 -5.53 14.09 -2.95
C LEU A 156 -4.71 15.17 -2.24
N GLN A 157 -4.31 14.93 -0.99
CA GLN A 157 -3.41 15.81 -0.25
C GLN A 157 -2.02 15.83 -0.91
N ILE A 158 -1.46 14.66 -1.23
CA ILE A 158 -0.19 14.55 -1.96
C ILE A 158 -0.27 15.32 -3.28
N ILE A 159 -1.26 15.01 -4.12
CA ILE A 159 -1.44 15.62 -5.45
C ILE A 159 -1.57 17.14 -5.37
N SER A 160 -2.29 17.65 -4.36
CA SER A 160 -2.48 19.09 -4.15
C SER A 160 -1.18 19.85 -3.87
N THR A 161 -0.10 19.15 -3.50
CA THR A 161 1.23 19.73 -3.23
C THR A 161 2.25 19.49 -4.36
N LEU A 162 1.94 18.64 -5.35
CA LEU A 162 2.80 18.39 -6.51
C LEU A 162 2.84 19.59 -7.46
N PRO A 163 3.83 19.74 -8.36
CA PRO A 163 3.84 20.81 -9.35
C PRO A 163 2.62 20.73 -10.29
N VAL A 164 2.26 21.86 -10.91
CA VAL A 164 0.93 22.07 -11.52
C VAL A 164 0.62 21.07 -12.64
N LEU A 165 1.62 20.71 -13.45
CA LEU A 165 1.46 19.80 -14.59
C LEU A 165 1.21 18.37 -14.12
N GLU A 166 2.01 17.88 -13.17
CA GLU A 166 1.87 16.55 -12.58
C GLU A 166 0.56 16.43 -11.80
N ALA A 167 0.20 17.49 -11.06
CA ALA A 167 -1.06 17.55 -10.34
C ALA A 167 -2.25 17.48 -11.30
N GLN A 168 -2.18 18.14 -12.46
CA GLN A 168 -3.23 18.09 -13.48
C GLN A 168 -3.46 16.67 -14.00
N GLU A 169 -2.38 16.00 -14.40
CA GLU A 169 -2.43 14.62 -14.91
C GLU A 169 -3.04 13.67 -13.87
N LEU A 170 -2.55 13.74 -12.62
CA LEU A 170 -2.98 12.85 -11.56
C LEU A 170 -4.41 13.12 -11.08
N LEU A 171 -4.84 14.38 -11.00
CA LEU A 171 -6.22 14.73 -10.66
C LEU A 171 -7.23 14.16 -11.66
N GLN A 172 -6.89 14.16 -12.96
CA GLN A 172 -7.74 13.56 -13.99
C GLN A 172 -7.92 12.06 -13.76
N GLN A 173 -6.85 11.35 -13.35
CA GLN A 173 -6.92 9.92 -13.04
C GLN A 173 -7.70 9.65 -11.73
N CYS A 174 -7.64 10.55 -10.75
CA CYS A 174 -8.38 10.44 -9.49
C CYS A 174 -9.89 10.59 -9.64
N LEU A 175 -10.40 11.22 -10.70
CA LEU A 175 -11.83 11.22 -11.03
C LEU A 175 -12.35 9.79 -11.18
N GLY A 176 -11.54 8.95 -11.84
CA GLY A 176 -11.81 7.54 -12.03
C GLY A 176 -11.88 6.76 -10.72
N PHE A 177 -11.09 7.13 -9.70
CA PHE A 177 -11.02 6.47 -8.37
C PHE A 177 -12.12 6.93 -7.41
N SER A 178 -12.33 8.25 -7.35
CA SER A 178 -13.03 8.92 -6.24
C SER A 178 -14.52 9.13 -6.47
N THR A 179 -15.04 8.89 -7.68
CA THR A 179 -16.41 9.32 -8.02
C THR A 179 -17.28 8.22 -8.62
N ARG A 180 -18.43 8.01 -7.98
CA ARG A 180 -19.71 7.78 -8.67
C ARG A 180 -20.69 8.95 -8.45
N ASN A 181 -20.48 9.76 -7.41
CA ASN A 181 -21.26 10.94 -7.09
C ASN A 181 -20.33 12.07 -6.57
N VAL A 182 -20.60 13.32 -6.93
CA VAL A 182 -19.76 14.48 -6.59
C VAL A 182 -19.98 14.93 -5.14
N ASP A 183 -21.18 14.70 -4.60
CA ASP A 183 -21.55 15.06 -3.23
C ASP A 183 -20.85 14.18 -2.17
N ASP A 184 -20.30 13.03 -2.58
CA ASP A 184 -19.67 12.05 -1.69
C ASP A 184 -18.14 12.25 -1.53
N CYS A 185 -17.53 13.25 -2.18
CA CYS A 185 -16.06 13.42 -2.14
C CYS A 185 -15.60 14.89 -2.00
N PRO A 186 -15.76 15.50 -0.81
CA PRO A 186 -15.37 16.90 -0.57
C PRO A 186 -13.86 17.16 -0.76
N HIS A 187 -13.01 16.17 -0.48
CA HIS A 187 -11.56 16.28 -0.66
C HIS A 187 -11.16 16.43 -2.14
N LEU A 188 -11.90 15.80 -3.05
CA LEU A 188 -11.64 15.91 -4.49
C LEU A 188 -11.94 17.33 -4.98
N VAL A 189 -13.08 17.88 -4.56
CA VAL A 189 -13.47 19.27 -4.86
C VAL A 189 -12.41 20.25 -4.31
N ALA A 190 -11.94 20.03 -3.08
CA ALA A 190 -10.90 20.85 -2.48
C ALA A 190 -9.57 20.79 -3.24
N ALA A 191 -9.19 19.60 -3.72
CA ALA A 191 -7.98 19.40 -4.53
C ALA A 191 -8.07 20.13 -5.87
N PHE A 192 -9.20 20.00 -6.59
CA PHE A 192 -9.42 20.74 -7.84
C PHE A 192 -9.42 22.26 -7.63
N LYS A 193 -10.12 22.77 -6.59
CA LYS A 193 -10.08 24.20 -6.24
C LYS A 193 -8.65 24.69 -5.98
N THR A 194 -7.85 23.88 -5.29
CA THR A 194 -6.44 24.20 -5.03
C THR A 194 -5.64 24.22 -6.31
N TRP A 195 -5.82 23.24 -7.19
CA TRP A 195 -5.16 23.19 -8.49
C TRP A 195 -5.52 24.40 -9.37
N PHE A 196 -6.81 24.71 -9.56
CA PHE A 196 -7.25 25.87 -10.36
C PHE A 196 -6.63 27.18 -9.90
N ARG A 197 -6.60 27.41 -8.57
CA ARG A 197 -5.97 28.60 -7.97
C ARG A 197 -4.47 28.66 -8.24
N ARG A 198 -3.77 27.52 -8.29
CA ARG A 198 -2.33 27.45 -8.57
C ARG A 198 -2.04 27.63 -10.06
N ALA A 199 -2.83 26.99 -10.92
CA ALA A 199 -2.71 27.10 -12.38
C ALA A 199 -2.97 28.53 -12.87
N GLY A 200 -3.97 29.23 -12.33
CA GLY A 200 -4.26 30.62 -12.68
C GLY A 200 -3.26 31.66 -12.13
N ARG A 201 -2.27 31.24 -11.34
CA ARG A 201 -1.17 32.07 -10.82
C ARG A 201 0.17 31.76 -11.48
N ALA A 202 0.22 30.76 -12.35
CA ALA A 202 1.42 30.50 -13.14
C ALA A 202 1.68 31.71 -14.05
N PRO A 203 2.94 32.20 -14.14
CA PRO A 203 3.28 33.31 -15.02
C PRO A 203 3.04 32.98 -16.50
#